data_AF-A0A3E0DQM0-F1
#
_entry.id   AF-A0A3E0DQM0-F1
#
_cell.length_a   1.000
_cell.length_b   1.000
_cell.length_c   1.000
_cell.angle_alpha   90.00
_cell.angle_beta   90.00
_cell.angle_gamma   90.00
#
_symmetry.space_group_name_H-M   'P 1'
#
loop_
_entity.id
_entity.type
_entity.pdbx_description
1 polymer ?
#
loop_
_entity_poly.entity_id
_entity_poly.type
_entity_poly.pdbx_seq_one_letter_code
_entity_poly.pdbx_strand_id
1 'polypeptide(L)'
;MSRPYYRAEINRAFERVKALLHSEALGRGNGNAHYIDTYTGEELWSVDRYDYDHISPSEMVHSRYKERLTDLEIAEIVNIPENIAVTLRSINQSKGKKDPEFWILVP
;
A
#
# COMPACT_ATOMS: atom_id res chain seq x y z
N MET A 1 -18.01 14.48 17.62
CA MET A 1 -17.17 15.06 16.55
C MET A 1 -16.30 13.95 16.01
N SER A 2 -16.36 13.65 14.72
CA SER A 2 -15.53 12.60 14.11
C SER A 2 -14.06 13.04 14.11
N ARG A 3 -13.15 12.20 14.59
CA ARG A 3 -11.70 12.44 14.51
C ARG A 3 -11.29 12.69 13.04
N PRO A 4 -10.55 13.78 12.73
CA PRO A 4 -10.10 14.07 11.38
C PRO A 4 -9.03 13.07 10.92
N TYR A 5 -8.97 12.84 9.61
CA TYR A 5 -7.98 11.96 9.01
C TYR A 5 -6.63 12.67 8.82
N TYR A 6 -5.58 12.17 9.48
CA TYR A 6 -4.21 12.64 9.31
C TYR A 6 -3.27 11.53 8.85
N ARG A 7 -2.34 11.87 7.96
CA ARG A 7 -1.43 10.90 7.34
C ARG A 7 -0.08 10.73 8.04
N ALA A 8 0.23 11.53 9.06
CA ALA A 8 1.58 11.59 9.63
C ALA A 8 2.06 10.22 10.15
N GLU A 9 1.30 9.58 11.04
CA GLU A 9 1.67 8.28 11.60
C GLU A 9 1.61 7.16 10.55
N ILE A 10 0.61 7.19 9.66
CA ILE A 10 0.48 6.25 8.55
C ILE A 10 1.73 6.29 7.66
N ASN A 11 2.17 7.48 7.26
CA ASN A 11 3.35 7.65 6.41
C ASN A 11 4.62 7.19 7.14
N ARG A 12 4.77 7.50 8.44
CA ARG A 12 5.92 7.05 9.23
C ARG A 12 6.00 5.52 9.29
N ALA A 13 4.89 4.83 9.51
CA ALA A 13 4.85 3.37 9.50
C ALA A 13 5.10 2.81 8.10
N PHE A 14 4.53 3.46 7.07
CA PHE A 14 4.68 3.04 5.68
C PHE A 14 6.13 3.05 5.19
N GLU A 15 6.93 4.05 5.55
CA GLU A 15 8.36 4.07 5.18
C GLU A 15 9.12 2.85 5.71
N ARG A 16 8.81 2.39 6.94
CA ARG A 16 9.44 1.19 7.51
C ARG A 16 9.06 -0.07 6.72
N VAL A 17 7.79 -0.19 6.33
CA VAL A 17 7.28 -1.34 5.59
C VAL A 17 7.85 -1.37 4.17
N LYS A 18 7.91 -0.22 3.49
CA LYS A 18 8.56 -0.10 2.18
C LYS A 18 10.03 -0.52 2.23
N ALA A 19 10.77 -0.10 3.25
CA ALA A 19 12.17 -0.48 3.41
C ALA A 19 12.34 -2.00 3.59
N LEU A 20 11.46 -2.64 4.37
CA LEU A 20 11.45 -4.09 4.55
C LEU A 20 11.16 -4.81 3.23
N LEU A 21 10.06 -4.46 2.54
CA LEU A 21 9.67 -5.06 1.27
C LEU A 21 10.74 -4.89 0.19
N HIS A 22 11.40 -3.72 0.16
CA HIS A 22 12.49 -3.49 -0.77
C HIS A 22 13.71 -4.36 -0.47
N SER A 23 14.09 -4.49 0.80
CA SER A 23 15.18 -5.39 1.21
C SER A 23 14.91 -6.84 0.79
N GLU A 24 13.68 -7.33 1.01
CA GLU A 24 13.29 -8.67 0.58
C GLU A 24 13.36 -8.84 -0.95
N ALA A 25 12.90 -7.84 -1.71
CA ALA A 25 12.93 -7.87 -3.16
C ALA A 25 14.35 -7.84 -3.73
N LEU A 26 15.27 -7.10 -3.10
CA LEU A 26 16.70 -7.14 -3.44
C LEU A 26 17.28 -8.54 -3.22
N GLY A 27 16.88 -9.21 -2.14
CA GLY A 27 17.25 -10.61 -1.87
C GLY A 27 16.74 -11.57 -2.95
N ARG A 28 15.53 -11.36 -3.47
CA ARG A 28 14.94 -12.18 -4.55
C ARG A 28 15.62 -11.97 -5.90
N GLY A 29 16.04 -10.75 -6.23
CA GLY A 29 16.63 -10.42 -7.52
C GLY A 29 18.15 -10.25 -7.51
N ASN A 30 18.86 -10.88 -6.56
CA ASN A 30 20.33 -10.88 -6.46
C ASN A 30 20.94 -9.45 -6.49
N GLY A 31 20.39 -8.55 -5.69
CA GLY A 31 20.81 -7.14 -5.63
C GLY A 31 20.04 -6.20 -6.56
N ASN A 32 19.16 -6.73 -7.41
CA ASN A 32 18.11 -5.97 -8.08
C ASN A 32 16.77 -6.26 -7.41
N ALA A 33 15.93 -5.25 -7.23
CA ALA A 33 14.64 -5.44 -6.61
C ALA A 33 13.73 -6.16 -7.61
N HIS A 34 13.26 -7.35 -7.23
CA HIS A 34 12.38 -8.19 -8.02
C HIS A 34 11.07 -8.44 -7.27
N TYR A 35 9.96 -8.10 -7.91
CA TYR A 35 8.60 -8.26 -7.39
C TYR A 35 7.73 -8.99 -8.41
N ILE A 36 6.59 -9.48 -7.92
CA ILE A 36 5.46 -9.87 -8.75
C ILE A 36 4.39 -8.81 -8.55
N ASP A 37 3.89 -8.22 -9.64
CA ASP A 37 2.82 -7.24 -9.61
C ASP A 37 1.59 -7.87 -8.95
N THR A 38 1.08 -7.21 -7.92
CA THR A 38 -0.02 -7.75 -7.10
C THR A 38 -1.32 -7.90 -7.89
N TYR A 39 -1.54 -7.05 -8.91
CA TYR A 39 -2.79 -7.00 -9.65
C TYR A 39 -2.73 -7.74 -11.00
N THR A 40 -1.54 -7.86 -11.62
CA THR A 40 -1.40 -8.55 -12.92
C THR A 40 -0.70 -9.90 -12.84
N GLY A 41 0.09 -10.15 -11.78
CA GLY A 41 0.94 -11.34 -11.67
C GLY A 41 2.20 -11.30 -12.54
N GLU A 42 2.47 -10.18 -13.22
CA GLU A 42 3.67 -10.00 -14.04
C GLU A 42 4.90 -9.69 -13.18
N GLU A 43 6.10 -9.98 -13.68
CA GLU A 43 7.34 -9.60 -12.98
C GLU A 43 7.57 -8.09 -13.07
N LEU A 44 8.04 -7.50 -11.96
CA LEU A 44 8.50 -6.12 -11.88
C LEU A 44 9.94 -6.07 -11.39
N TRP A 45 10.75 -5.29 -12.08
CA TRP A 45 12.17 -5.11 -11.79
C TRP A 45 12.49 -3.67 -11.42
N SER A 46 13.68 -3.42 -10.88
CA SER A 46 14.16 -2.07 -10.50
C SER A 46 14.04 -0.99 -11.58
N VAL A 47 14.02 -1.39 -12.87
CA VAL A 47 13.91 -0.46 -14.01
C VAL A 47 12.46 -0.01 -14.25
N ASP A 48 11.49 -0.76 -13.74
CA ASP A 48 10.08 -0.50 -13.92
C ASP A 48 9.59 0.62 -13.00
N ARG A 49 8.56 1.33 -13.46
CA ARG A 49 7.90 2.36 -12.66
C ARG A 49 6.80 1.72 -11.84
N TYR A 50 7.18 1.10 -10.72
CA TYR A 50 6.23 0.59 -9.73
C TYR A 50 6.09 1.54 -8.54
N ASP A 51 4.98 1.42 -7.82
CA ASP A 51 4.75 2.09 -6.55
C ASP A 51 4.24 1.06 -5.51
N TYR A 52 4.26 1.44 -4.24
CA TYR A 52 3.63 0.68 -3.15
C TYR A 52 2.22 1.25 -2.92
N ASP A 53 1.22 0.39 -2.95
CA ASP A 53 -0.20 0.76 -2.83
C ASP A 53 -0.80 0.23 -1.52
N HIS A 54 -1.74 0.99 -0.97
CA HIS A 54 -2.64 0.51 0.09
C HIS A 54 -3.85 -0.15 -0.56
N ILE A 55 -3.91 -1.49 -0.61
CA ILE A 55 -5.01 -2.24 -1.27
C ILE A 55 -6.37 -1.70 -0.80
N SER A 56 -6.60 -1.72 0.51
CA SER A 56 -7.64 -0.92 1.16
C SER A 56 -7.11 0.48 1.43
N PRO A 57 -7.71 1.54 0.84
CA PRO A 57 -7.24 2.91 1.02
C PRO A 57 -7.16 3.29 2.49
N SER A 58 -6.06 3.94 2.87
CA SER A 58 -5.81 4.34 4.26
C SER A 58 -6.92 5.22 4.87
N GLU A 59 -7.59 6.03 4.05
CA GLU A 59 -8.72 6.88 4.47
C GLU A 59 -9.98 6.06 4.79
N MET A 60 -10.20 4.96 4.06
CA MET A 60 -11.27 4.01 4.33
C MET A 60 -11.04 3.25 5.63
N VAL A 61 -9.83 2.71 5.82
CA VAL A 61 -9.44 2.01 7.05
C VAL A 61 -9.55 2.95 8.25
N HIS A 62 -9.04 4.17 8.15
CA HIS A 62 -9.19 5.19 9.19
C HIS A 62 -10.67 5.44 9.52
N SER A 63 -11.51 5.66 8.50
CA SER A 63 -12.93 5.94 8.71
C SER A 63 -13.66 4.80 9.42
N ARG A 64 -13.27 3.55 9.16
CA ARG A 64 -13.83 2.34 9.79
C ARG A 64 -13.45 2.19 11.26
N TYR A 65 -12.23 2.59 11.64
CA TYR A 65 -11.68 2.28 12.98
C TYR A 65 -11.47 3.49 13.90
N LYS A 66 -11.59 4.73 13.42
CA LYS A 66 -11.31 5.96 14.20
C LYS A 66 -12.09 6.13 15.50
N GLU A 67 -13.25 5.50 15.63
CA GLU A 67 -14.08 5.54 16.85
C GLU A 67 -13.63 4.52 17.92
N ARG A 68 -12.74 3.58 17.55
CA ARG A 68 -12.35 2.44 18.40
C ARG A 68 -10.85 2.36 18.67
N LEU A 69 -10.04 2.85 17.73
CA LEU A 69 -8.58 2.75 17.75
C LEU A 69 -7.93 4.12 17.70
N THR A 70 -6.72 4.24 18.22
CA THR A 70 -5.85 5.43 18.11
C THR A 70 -5.28 5.58 16.69
N ASP A 71 -4.71 6.75 16.37
CA ASP A 71 -4.07 6.96 15.06
C ASP A 71 -2.82 6.09 14.87
N LEU A 72 -2.14 5.73 15.95
CA LEU A 72 -1.00 4.81 15.92
C LEU A 72 -1.45 3.38 15.57
N GLU A 73 -2.48 2.86 16.25
CA GLU A 73 -3.03 1.53 15.96
C GLU A 73 -3.60 1.47 14.53
N ILE A 74 -4.28 2.53 14.07
CA ILE A 74 -4.74 2.61 12.68
C ILE A 74 -3.55 2.63 11.71
N ALA A 75 -2.47 3.34 12.03
CA ALA A 75 -1.27 3.35 11.20
C ALA A 75 -0.62 1.97 11.10
N GLU A 76 -0.68 1.16 12.15
CA GLU A 76 -0.23 -0.23 12.12
C GLU A 76 -1.13 -1.09 11.22
N ILE A 77 -2.46 -0.99 11.38
CA ILE A 77 -3.43 -1.76 10.58
C ILE A 77 -3.35 -1.39 9.09
N VAL A 78 -3.26 -0.10 8.78
CA VAL A 78 -3.15 0.38 7.38
C VAL A 78 -1.90 -0.17 6.69
N ASN A 79 -0.82 -0.38 7.45
CA ASN A 79 0.47 -0.76 6.90
C ASN A 79 0.85 -2.23 7.18
N ILE A 80 -0.11 -3.09 7.53
CA ILE A 80 0.16 -4.53 7.55
C ILE A 80 0.61 -5.00 6.16
N PRO A 81 1.51 -5.99 6.05
CA PRO A 81 1.99 -6.49 4.77
C PRO A 81 0.86 -6.88 3.80
N GLU A 82 -0.22 -7.46 4.31
CA GLU A 82 -1.38 -7.89 3.53
C GLU A 82 -2.18 -6.74 2.91
N ASN A 83 -1.99 -5.50 3.41
CA ASN A 83 -2.61 -4.31 2.84
C ASN A 83 -1.65 -3.51 1.96
N ILE A 84 -0.38 -3.92 1.85
CA ILE A 84 0.61 -3.27 0.98
C ILE A 84 0.82 -4.09 -0.28
N ALA A 85 0.40 -3.54 -1.42
CA ALA A 85 0.67 -4.10 -2.74
C ALA A 85 1.89 -3.42 -3.38
N VAL A 86 2.59 -4.15 -4.25
CA VAL A 86 3.54 -3.58 -5.21
C VAL A 86 2.93 -3.75 -6.60
N THR A 87 2.82 -2.65 -7.34
CA THR A 87 2.22 -2.67 -8.69
C THR A 87 2.77 -1.56 -9.56
N LEU A 88 2.58 -1.65 -10.87
CA LEU A 88 2.84 -0.55 -11.79
C LEU A 88 2.18 0.76 -11.33
N ARG A 89 2.93 1.86 -11.47
CA ARG A 89 2.46 3.22 -11.15
C ARG A 89 1.16 3.57 -11.86
N SER A 90 1.00 3.16 -13.12
CA SER A 90 -0.23 3.41 -13.90
C SER A 90 -1.45 2.76 -13.25
N ILE A 91 -1.30 1.53 -12.74
CA ILE A 91 -2.36 0.79 -12.05
C ILE A 91 -2.67 1.46 -10.71
N ASN A 92 -1.65 1.77 -9.91
CA ASN A 92 -1.81 2.49 -8.65
C ASN A 92 -2.54 3.85 -8.84
N GLN A 93 -2.18 4.60 -9.87
CA GLN A 93 -2.82 5.87 -10.21
C GLN A 93 -4.27 5.70 -10.69
N SER A 94 -4.56 4.64 -11.46
CA SER A 94 -5.92 4.30 -11.88
C SER A 94 -6.84 3.98 -10.68
N LYS A 95 -6.32 3.21 -9.71
CA LYS A 95 -7.02 2.92 -8.45
C LYS A 95 -7.21 4.16 -7.61
N GLY A 96 -6.10 4.86 -7.32
CA GLY A 96 -6.08 5.99 -6.40
C GLY A 96 -6.68 5.62 -5.04
N LYS A 97 -7.70 6.40 -4.61
CA LYS A 97 -8.40 6.19 -3.33
C LYS A 97 -9.70 5.38 -3.45
N LYS A 98 -9.99 4.82 -4.63
CA LYS A 98 -11.23 4.06 -4.85
C LYS A 98 -11.19 2.79 -4.00
N ASP A 99 -12.37 2.33 -3.62
CA ASP A 99 -12.55 1.02 -3.02
C ASP A 99 -12.13 -0.07 -4.03
N PRO A 100 -11.23 -0.99 -3.65
CA PRO A 100 -10.73 -2.02 -4.56
C PRO A 100 -11.86 -2.90 -5.14
N GLU A 101 -12.94 -3.16 -4.38
CA GLU A 101 -14.08 -3.98 -4.84
C GLU A 101 -14.80 -3.33 -6.02
N PHE A 102 -14.84 -1.99 -6.06
CA PHE A 102 -15.47 -1.24 -7.14
C PHE A 102 -14.49 -0.88 -8.24
N TRP A 103 -13.23 -0.58 -7.90
CA TRP A 103 -12.22 -0.18 -8.86
C TRP A 103 -11.99 -1.24 -9.93
N ILE A 104 -11.91 -2.51 -9.54
CA ILE A 104 -11.71 -3.64 -10.47
C ILE A 104 -12.87 -3.82 -11.47
N LEU A 105 -14.05 -3.29 -11.16
CA LEU A 105 -15.23 -3.37 -12.02
C LEU A 105 -15.27 -2.26 -13.07
N VAL A 106 -14.41 -1.25 -12.95
CA VAL A 106 -14.36 -0.13 -13.91
C VAL A 106 -13.40 -0.50 -15.04
N PRO A 107 -13.87 -0.58 -16.30
CA PRO A 107 -13.01 -0.87 -17.45
C PRO A 107 -11.98 0.23 -17.73
#